data_AF-A0A929C5Z8-F1
#
_entry.id   AF-A0A929C5Z8-F1
#
_cell.length_a   1.000
_cell.length_b   1.000
_cell.length_c   1.000
_cell.angle_alpha   90.00
_cell.angle_beta   90.00
_cell.angle_gamma   90.00
#
_symmetry.space_group_name_H-M   'P 1'
#
loop_
_entity.id
_entity.type
_entity.pdbx_description
1 polymer ?
#
loop_
_entity_poly.entity_id
_entity_poly.type
_entity_poly.pdbx_seq_one_letter_code
_entity_poly.pdbx_strand_id
1 'polypeptide(L)'
;ETIGRACGGLCVSCQRMFDFQSGNLNFNLVELKPKETWPQKLSRLIEYFEEDSQIRDILITGGDALMSSDDSLKKLLDEVYKMAVKKIEANKNRVNGKKFAEMLRVRLGTRLPIYLPQRITPELIDILAEFKEKASKIGIKQFIIQTHYETAMEVTPESRAAVKRLLSSGWIVTNQLVFTAAASRRGHTAKLRKVLNEIGVLSYYNFTVKGYMENFHNFATNERAVQEQIEEKVIGSIPEKYYDTIKDFPLDAENLVKNIKELENKANLPFLATDRNVLNLPGVGKSLTFRTIGITREGRRILEFEHDSTRNHSPIIKKMGKVIIIESKSIGQYLRQLEEMGEDISEYESVYGYSIGETEKVMPIYQYPDYDFEITGELTNFQMDD
;
A
#
# COMPACT_ATOMS: atom_id res chain seq x y z
N GLU A 1 -26.85 -3.28 -4.65
CA GLU A 1 -25.82 -2.25 -4.38
C GLU A 1 -24.80 -2.71 -3.33
N THR A 2 -23.93 -3.66 -3.67
CA THR A 2 -22.85 -4.17 -2.79
C THR A 2 -21.46 -4.15 -3.47
N ILE A 3 -21.36 -3.52 -4.64
CA ILE A 3 -20.30 -3.73 -5.63
C ILE A 3 -18.91 -3.27 -5.11
N GLY A 4 -18.86 -2.30 -4.20
CA GLY A 4 -17.60 -1.83 -3.59
C GLY A 4 -17.11 -2.62 -2.36
N ARG A 5 -17.79 -3.68 -1.94
CA ARG A 5 -17.44 -4.49 -0.74
C ARG A 5 -17.13 -5.96 -1.07
N ALA A 6 -17.17 -6.34 -2.34
CA ALA A 6 -16.89 -7.71 -2.76
C ALA A 6 -15.38 -7.97 -2.83
N CYS A 7 -14.95 -9.12 -2.34
CA CYS A 7 -13.60 -9.64 -2.49
C CYS A 7 -13.67 -11.01 -3.18
N GLY A 8 -12.68 -11.34 -4.03
CA GLY A 8 -12.57 -12.69 -4.62
C GLY A 8 -12.21 -13.78 -3.61
N GLY A 9 -11.74 -13.39 -2.41
CA GLY A 9 -11.46 -14.27 -1.28
C GLY A 9 -11.39 -13.47 0.02
N LEU A 10 -11.60 -14.14 1.15
CA LEU A 10 -11.55 -13.53 2.49
C LEU A 10 -10.19 -13.79 3.14
N CYS A 11 -9.35 -12.74 3.23
CA CYS A 11 -8.06 -12.86 3.90
C CYS A 11 -8.24 -12.94 5.42
N VAL A 12 -7.60 -13.89 6.08
CA VAL A 12 -7.65 -14.07 7.54
C VAL A 12 -7.11 -12.84 8.29
N SER A 13 -6.21 -12.07 7.68
CA SER A 13 -5.63 -10.83 8.21
C SER A 13 -6.31 -9.54 7.71
N CYS A 14 -7.50 -9.63 7.09
CA CYS A 14 -8.14 -8.48 6.46
C CYS A 14 -8.54 -7.38 7.45
N GLN A 15 -7.82 -6.26 7.44
CA GLN A 15 -8.10 -5.07 8.26
C GLN A 15 -9.50 -4.47 8.02
N ARG A 16 -10.08 -4.68 6.83
CA ARG A 16 -11.42 -4.17 6.48
C ARG A 16 -12.55 -5.07 6.97
N MET A 17 -12.25 -6.33 7.30
CA MET A 17 -13.24 -7.30 7.81
C MET A 17 -13.25 -7.41 9.34
N PHE A 18 -12.25 -6.88 10.06
CA PHE A 18 -12.17 -7.08 11.51
C PHE A 18 -13.28 -6.36 12.30
N ASP A 19 -13.75 -5.19 11.85
CA ASP A 19 -14.98 -4.58 12.40
C ASP A 19 -16.25 -5.43 12.17
N PHE A 20 -16.18 -6.46 11.32
CA PHE A 20 -17.30 -7.35 11.00
C PHE A 20 -17.37 -8.57 11.93
N GLN A 21 -16.26 -8.96 12.57
CA GLN A 21 -16.14 -10.25 13.31
C GLN A 21 -16.26 -10.11 14.83
N SER A 22 -16.08 -8.92 15.40
CA SER A 22 -16.14 -8.68 16.86
C SER A 22 -17.54 -8.34 17.40
N GLY A 23 -18.61 -8.54 16.63
CA GLY A 23 -19.99 -8.22 17.04
C GLY A 23 -20.31 -6.72 17.13
N ASN A 24 -19.29 -5.86 17.12
CA ASN A 24 -19.41 -4.42 16.89
C ASN A 24 -19.60 -4.13 15.40
N LEU A 25 -20.76 -4.49 14.86
CA LEU A 25 -21.21 -3.87 13.62
C LEU A 25 -21.46 -2.39 13.94
N ASN A 26 -20.48 -1.50 13.73
CA ASN A 26 -20.62 -0.03 13.79
C ASN A 26 -21.47 0.51 12.63
N PHE A 27 -22.54 -0.22 12.37
CA PHE A 27 -23.29 -0.24 11.14
C PHE A 27 -24.58 -0.97 11.46
N ASN A 28 -25.48 -0.22 12.08
CA ASN A 28 -26.89 -0.50 11.93
C ASN A 28 -27.14 -0.72 10.42
N LEU A 29 -27.50 -1.95 10.02
CA LEU A 29 -27.68 -2.28 8.60
C LEU A 29 -28.74 -1.37 7.95
N VAL A 30 -29.62 -0.78 8.75
CA VAL A 30 -30.57 0.27 8.34
C VAL A 30 -29.87 1.61 8.10
N GLU A 31 -28.88 2.01 8.92
CA GLU A 31 -28.06 3.23 8.72
C GLU A 31 -27.01 3.08 7.62
N LEU A 32 -26.54 1.84 7.38
CA LEU A 32 -25.61 1.48 6.31
C LEU A 32 -26.27 1.33 4.95
N LYS A 33 -27.61 1.22 4.89
CA LYS A 33 -28.28 1.27 3.60
C LYS A 33 -27.79 2.52 2.90
N PRO A 34 -27.36 2.42 1.64
CA PRO A 34 -26.93 3.58 0.89
C PRO A 34 -28.05 4.64 0.99
N LYS A 35 -27.76 5.75 1.69
CA LYS A 35 -28.69 6.87 1.81
C LYS A 35 -28.83 7.64 0.50
N GLU A 36 -27.93 7.37 -0.43
CA GLU A 36 -27.80 7.92 -1.77
C GLU A 36 -27.47 6.78 -2.74
N THR A 37 -27.91 6.92 -3.98
CA THR A 37 -27.58 5.97 -5.06
C THR A 37 -26.11 6.05 -5.44
N TRP A 38 -25.55 4.99 -6.02
CA TRP A 38 -24.14 5.00 -6.46
C TRP A 38 -23.77 6.18 -7.38
N PRO A 39 -24.56 6.56 -8.40
CA PRO A 39 -24.23 7.71 -9.25
C PRO A 39 -24.16 9.04 -8.48
N GLN A 40 -25.10 9.27 -7.55
CA GLN A 40 -25.09 10.47 -6.69
C GLN A 40 -23.85 10.49 -5.79
N LYS A 41 -23.55 9.35 -5.17
CA LYS A 41 -22.36 9.18 -4.34
C LYS A 41 -21.08 9.41 -5.12
N LEU A 42 -20.97 8.83 -6.31
CA LEU A 42 -19.80 8.98 -7.17
C LEU A 42 -19.60 10.44 -7.56
N SER A 43 -20.65 11.14 -7.98
CA SER A 43 -20.59 12.56 -8.31
C SER A 43 -20.05 13.39 -7.15
N ARG A 44 -20.59 13.19 -5.94
CA ARG A 44 -20.17 13.89 -4.73
C ARG A 44 -18.72 13.57 -4.33
N LEU A 45 -18.31 12.30 -4.45
CA LEU A 45 -16.93 11.91 -4.18
C LEU A 45 -15.98 12.53 -5.19
N ILE A 46 -16.32 12.53 -6.48
CA ILE A 46 -15.51 13.11 -7.55
C ILE A 46 -15.34 14.62 -7.36
N GLU A 47 -16.41 15.34 -7.01
CA GLU A 47 -16.39 16.77 -6.68
C GLU A 47 -15.41 17.07 -5.54
N TYR A 48 -15.39 16.25 -4.49
CA TYR A 48 -14.41 16.38 -3.41
C TYR A 48 -12.95 16.30 -3.91
N PHE A 49 -12.64 15.37 -4.82
CA PHE A 49 -11.29 15.27 -5.41
C PHE A 49 -10.96 16.47 -6.33
N GLU A 50 -11.97 17.00 -7.02
CA GLU A 50 -11.85 18.14 -7.93
C GLU A 50 -11.49 19.42 -7.16
N GLU A 51 -12.20 19.68 -6.05
CA GLU A 51 -12.11 20.92 -5.26
C GLU A 51 -11.03 20.89 -4.17
N ASP A 52 -10.46 19.72 -3.88
CA ASP A 52 -9.36 19.62 -2.92
C ASP A 52 -8.06 20.23 -3.48
N SER A 53 -7.42 21.07 -2.69
CA SER A 53 -6.20 21.80 -3.06
C SER A 53 -4.93 20.95 -3.08
N GLN A 54 -4.90 19.81 -2.38
CA GLN A 54 -3.68 19.03 -2.14
C GLN A 54 -3.69 17.61 -2.73
N ILE A 55 -4.87 17.02 -2.96
CA ILE A 55 -5.00 15.65 -3.44
C ILE A 55 -4.53 15.52 -4.90
N ARG A 56 -3.61 14.57 -5.11
CA ARG A 56 -2.96 14.26 -6.40
C ARG A 56 -2.87 12.77 -6.74
N ASP A 57 -3.39 11.91 -5.88
CA ASP A 57 -3.32 10.45 -5.98
C ASP A 57 -4.68 9.86 -5.64
N ILE A 58 -5.24 9.08 -6.56
CA ILE A 58 -6.49 8.36 -6.34
C ILE A 58 -6.23 6.85 -6.31
N LEU A 59 -6.72 6.22 -5.25
CA LEU A 59 -6.72 4.76 -5.11
C LEU A 59 -8.15 4.25 -5.20
N ILE A 60 -8.46 3.58 -6.29
CA ILE A 60 -9.70 2.82 -6.45
C ILE A 60 -9.52 1.49 -5.75
N THR A 61 -10.31 1.29 -4.71
CA THR A 61 -10.29 0.11 -3.84
C THR A 61 -11.68 -0.10 -3.24
N GLY A 62 -11.81 -1.00 -2.27
CA GLY A 62 -13.09 -1.30 -1.62
C GLY A 62 -12.99 -2.62 -0.85
N GLY A 63 -13.56 -3.69 -1.41
CA GLY A 63 -13.05 -5.05 -1.20
C GLY A 63 -11.86 -5.27 -2.12
N ASP A 64 -12.16 -5.50 -3.39
CA ASP A 64 -11.19 -5.65 -4.48
C ASP A 64 -11.65 -4.86 -5.72
N ALA A 65 -10.77 -4.00 -6.29
CA ALA A 65 -11.13 -3.13 -7.40
C ALA A 65 -11.56 -3.91 -8.66
N LEU A 66 -10.91 -5.04 -8.94
CA LEU A 66 -11.15 -5.84 -10.13
C LEU A 66 -12.33 -6.82 -9.98
N MET A 67 -13.00 -6.84 -8.83
CA MET A 67 -14.31 -7.49 -8.70
C MET A 67 -15.43 -6.71 -9.40
N SER A 68 -15.19 -5.44 -9.74
CA SER A 68 -16.11 -4.67 -10.59
C SER A 68 -16.18 -5.27 -11.99
N SER A 69 -17.34 -5.21 -12.64
CA SER A 69 -17.44 -5.53 -14.07
C SER A 69 -16.61 -4.54 -14.90
N ASP A 70 -16.18 -4.97 -16.09
CA ASP A 70 -15.40 -4.14 -17.02
C ASP A 70 -16.10 -2.82 -17.34
N ASP A 71 -17.40 -2.86 -17.64
CA ASP A 71 -18.23 -1.65 -17.82
C ASP A 71 -18.22 -0.70 -16.61
N SER A 72 -18.29 -1.24 -15.40
CA SER A 72 -18.34 -0.44 -14.18
C SER A 72 -16.99 0.22 -13.90
N LEU A 73 -15.91 -0.54 -14.10
CA LEU A 73 -14.54 -0.03 -13.96
C LEU A 73 -14.26 1.04 -15.02
N LYS A 74 -14.65 0.81 -16.28
CA LYS A 74 -14.50 1.78 -17.37
C LYS A 74 -15.22 3.09 -17.04
N LYS A 75 -16.49 3.03 -16.60
CA LYS A 75 -17.26 4.22 -16.19
C LYS A 75 -16.57 4.98 -15.05
N LEU A 76 -16.05 4.27 -14.05
CA LEU A 76 -15.34 4.89 -12.94
C LEU A 76 -14.06 5.60 -13.41
N LEU A 77 -13.25 4.93 -14.24
CA LEU A 77 -12.04 5.52 -14.82
C LEU A 77 -12.38 6.73 -15.69
N ASP A 78 -13.46 6.68 -16.47
CA ASP A 78 -13.93 7.81 -17.28
C ASP A 78 -14.32 9.02 -16.40
N GLU A 79 -14.95 8.81 -15.24
CA GLU A 79 -15.25 9.91 -14.30
C GLU A 79 -13.98 10.48 -13.64
N VAL A 80 -13.01 9.63 -13.29
CA VAL A 80 -11.71 10.08 -12.78
C VAL A 80 -10.97 10.93 -13.83
N TYR A 81 -11.01 10.53 -15.10
CA TYR A 81 -10.44 11.30 -16.20
C TYR A 81 -11.12 12.67 -16.34
N LYS A 82 -12.46 12.71 -16.40
CA LYS A 82 -13.22 13.98 -16.49
C LYS A 82 -12.91 14.93 -15.35
N MET A 83 -12.84 14.41 -14.13
CA MET A 83 -12.46 15.19 -12.95
C MET A 83 -11.07 15.80 -13.09
N ALA A 84 -10.07 15.00 -13.47
CA ALA A 84 -8.72 15.49 -13.67
C ALA A 84 -8.67 16.61 -14.72
N VAL A 85 -9.37 16.45 -15.85
CA VAL A 85 -9.50 17.49 -16.89
C VAL A 85 -10.08 18.78 -16.34
N LYS A 86 -11.19 18.71 -15.59
CA LYS A 86 -11.82 19.89 -14.98
C LYS A 86 -10.90 20.59 -14.00
N LYS A 87 -10.18 19.81 -13.17
CA LYS A 87 -9.22 20.35 -12.19
C LYS A 87 -8.08 21.11 -12.88
N ILE A 88 -7.54 20.57 -13.97
CA ILE A 88 -6.53 21.22 -14.82
C ILE A 88 -7.09 22.50 -15.45
N GLU A 89 -8.31 22.45 -15.99
CA GLU A 89 -8.95 23.64 -16.60
C GLU A 89 -9.15 24.75 -15.56
N ALA A 90 -9.65 24.40 -14.37
CA ALA A 90 -9.80 25.35 -13.27
C ALA A 90 -8.44 25.96 -12.87
N ASN A 91 -7.35 25.20 -12.93
CA ASN A 91 -6.00 25.70 -12.65
C ASN A 91 -5.49 26.71 -13.67
N LYS A 92 -5.96 26.71 -14.93
CA LYS A 92 -5.56 27.72 -15.92
C LYS A 92 -5.93 29.13 -15.48
N ASN A 93 -7.03 29.27 -14.73
CA ASN A 93 -7.49 30.54 -14.17
C ASN A 93 -6.82 30.92 -12.84
N ARG A 94 -6.00 30.03 -12.26
CA ARG A 94 -5.28 30.27 -11.00
C ARG A 94 -3.85 30.70 -11.29
N VAL A 95 -3.40 31.75 -10.61
CA VAL A 95 -2.01 32.22 -10.63
C VAL A 95 -1.07 31.19 -9.98
N ASN A 96 0.22 31.24 -10.33
CA ASN A 96 1.24 30.37 -9.73
C ASN A 96 1.27 30.54 -8.21
N GLY A 97 1.47 29.45 -7.46
CA GLY A 97 1.37 29.44 -5.99
C GLY A 97 -0.06 29.43 -5.45
N LYS A 98 -1.09 29.50 -6.32
CA LYS A 98 -2.51 29.33 -5.97
C LYS A 98 -3.17 28.16 -6.69
N LYS A 99 -2.45 27.46 -7.58
CA LYS A 99 -2.96 26.28 -8.28
C LYS A 99 -3.19 25.12 -7.32
N PHE A 100 -4.22 24.33 -7.58
CA PHE A 100 -4.47 23.10 -6.84
C PHE A 100 -3.56 21.98 -7.37
N ALA A 101 -3.28 20.99 -6.53
CA ALA A 101 -2.53 19.82 -6.94
C ALA A 101 -3.29 19.03 -8.02
N GLU A 102 -2.73 18.91 -9.21
CA GLU A 102 -3.30 18.12 -10.30
C GLU A 102 -3.07 16.62 -10.07
N MET A 103 -3.93 15.78 -10.64
CA MET A 103 -3.79 14.34 -10.49
C MET A 103 -2.52 13.84 -11.18
N LEU A 104 -1.65 13.18 -10.41
CA LEU A 104 -0.39 12.60 -10.91
C LEU A 104 -0.43 11.08 -10.95
N ARG A 105 -1.26 10.47 -10.10
CA ARG A 105 -1.27 9.03 -9.87
C ARG A 105 -2.67 8.45 -9.79
N VAL A 106 -2.90 7.34 -10.48
CA VAL A 106 -4.11 6.52 -10.37
C VAL A 106 -3.71 5.11 -9.99
N ARG A 107 -4.41 4.52 -9.02
CA ARG A 107 -4.10 3.19 -8.50
C ARG A 107 -5.32 2.30 -8.38
N LEU A 108 -5.14 1.01 -8.60
CA LEU A 108 -6.13 -0.03 -8.36
C LEU A 108 -5.61 -1.00 -7.30
N GLY A 109 -6.37 -1.24 -6.22
CA GLY A 109 -6.04 -2.28 -5.23
C GLY A 109 -6.79 -3.58 -5.51
N THR A 110 -6.06 -4.69 -5.75
CA THR A 110 -6.66 -5.99 -6.11
C THR A 110 -5.80 -7.17 -5.69
N ARG A 111 -6.41 -8.24 -5.19
CA ARG A 111 -5.78 -9.55 -4.94
C ARG A 111 -6.20 -10.59 -6.00
N LEU A 112 -6.99 -10.21 -7.02
CA LEU A 112 -7.44 -11.15 -8.04
C LEU A 112 -6.33 -11.79 -8.88
N PRO A 113 -5.16 -11.17 -9.14
CA PRO A 113 -4.05 -11.88 -9.78
C PRO A 113 -3.57 -13.12 -8.99
N ILE A 114 -3.93 -13.22 -7.70
CA ILE A 114 -3.65 -14.37 -6.83
C ILE A 114 -4.85 -15.32 -6.80
N TYR A 115 -6.06 -14.80 -6.51
CA TYR A 115 -7.24 -15.64 -6.28
C TYR A 115 -7.95 -16.10 -7.55
N LEU A 116 -8.02 -15.23 -8.56
CA LEU A 116 -8.71 -15.49 -9.81
C LEU A 116 -7.95 -14.83 -10.98
N PRO A 117 -6.77 -15.35 -11.36
CA PRO A 117 -5.94 -14.76 -12.43
C PRO A 117 -6.69 -14.62 -13.76
N GLN A 118 -7.73 -15.45 -13.98
CA GLN A 118 -8.59 -15.44 -15.16
C GLN A 118 -9.39 -14.14 -15.32
N ARG A 119 -9.55 -13.35 -14.25
CA ARG A 119 -10.17 -12.03 -14.33
C ARG A 119 -9.39 -11.06 -15.21
N ILE A 120 -8.09 -11.31 -15.42
CA ILE A 120 -7.22 -10.49 -16.26
C ILE A 120 -7.41 -10.88 -17.74
N THR A 121 -8.54 -10.48 -18.28
CA THR A 121 -8.98 -10.70 -19.67
C THR A 121 -8.36 -9.67 -20.63
N PRO A 122 -8.29 -9.95 -21.94
CA PRO A 122 -7.87 -8.96 -22.94
C PRO A 122 -8.71 -7.67 -22.88
N GLU A 123 -10.03 -7.79 -22.73
CA GLU A 123 -10.94 -6.65 -22.60
C GLU A 123 -10.60 -5.72 -21.42
N LEU A 124 -10.28 -6.29 -20.24
CA LEU A 124 -9.81 -5.51 -19.11
C LEU A 124 -8.50 -4.78 -19.43
N ILE A 125 -7.57 -5.46 -20.10
CA ILE A 125 -6.28 -4.86 -20.49
C ILE A 125 -6.49 -3.69 -21.45
N ASP A 126 -7.40 -3.81 -22.42
CA ASP A 126 -7.72 -2.74 -23.36
C ASP A 126 -8.30 -1.51 -22.64
N ILE A 127 -9.19 -1.72 -21.67
CA ILE A 127 -9.75 -0.63 -20.85
C ILE A 127 -8.66 0.10 -20.06
N LEU A 128 -7.74 -0.65 -19.43
CA LEU A 128 -6.64 -0.09 -18.66
C LEU A 128 -5.65 0.68 -19.56
N ALA A 129 -5.34 0.14 -20.74
CA ALA A 129 -4.45 0.76 -21.72
C ALA A 129 -5.05 2.04 -22.31
N GLU A 130 -6.33 2.02 -22.72
CA GLU A 130 -7.05 3.21 -23.24
C GLU A 130 -7.06 4.33 -22.19
N PHE A 131 -7.37 3.98 -20.93
CA PHE A 131 -7.33 4.95 -19.84
C PHE A 131 -5.93 5.52 -19.64
N LYS A 132 -4.90 4.68 -19.58
CA LYS A 132 -3.51 5.13 -19.44
C LYS A 132 -3.12 6.07 -20.56
N GLU A 133 -3.45 5.75 -21.82
CA GLU A 133 -3.11 6.57 -22.98
C GLU A 133 -3.73 7.98 -22.88
N LYS A 134 -5.04 8.07 -22.65
CA LYS A 134 -5.72 9.37 -22.57
C LYS A 134 -5.34 10.16 -21.33
N ALA A 135 -5.21 9.50 -20.17
CA ALA A 135 -4.82 10.13 -18.91
C ALA A 135 -3.37 10.64 -18.94
N SER A 136 -2.46 9.95 -19.63
CA SER A 136 -1.08 10.41 -19.80
C SER A 136 -0.99 11.73 -20.57
N LYS A 137 -1.85 11.93 -21.58
CA LYS A 137 -1.90 13.16 -22.39
C LYS A 137 -2.30 14.39 -21.58
N ILE A 138 -2.98 14.21 -20.45
CA ILE A 138 -3.39 15.30 -19.54
C ILE A 138 -2.50 15.43 -18.31
N GLY A 139 -1.36 14.73 -18.25
CA GLY A 139 -0.35 14.90 -17.20
C GLY A 139 -0.39 13.89 -16.04
N ILE A 140 -1.27 12.88 -16.06
CA ILE A 140 -1.19 11.76 -15.10
C ILE A 140 -0.01 10.88 -15.51
N LYS A 141 0.97 10.71 -14.61
CA LYS A 141 2.25 10.06 -14.93
C LYS A 141 2.37 8.63 -14.40
N GLN A 142 1.65 8.29 -13.32
CA GLN A 142 1.84 7.02 -12.63
C GLN A 142 0.53 6.21 -12.56
N PHE A 143 0.56 5.00 -13.10
CA PHE A 143 -0.56 4.06 -13.15
C PHE A 143 -0.15 2.77 -12.46
N ILE A 144 -0.77 2.45 -11.31
CA ILE A 144 -0.27 1.39 -10.42
C ILE A 144 -1.37 0.40 -10.05
N ILE A 145 -1.10 -0.88 -10.21
CA ILE A 145 -1.90 -1.96 -9.64
C ILE A 145 -1.22 -2.46 -8.37
N GLN A 146 -1.92 -2.42 -7.26
CA GLN A 146 -1.44 -2.83 -5.95
C GLN A 146 -2.01 -4.21 -5.61
N THR A 147 -1.12 -5.20 -5.53
CA THR A 147 -1.42 -6.59 -5.21
C THR A 147 -1.04 -6.95 -3.78
N HIS A 148 -1.43 -8.16 -3.35
CA HIS A 148 -1.25 -8.68 -2.00
C HIS A 148 -0.82 -10.15 -2.02
N TYR A 149 0.33 -10.44 -2.63
CA TYR A 149 1.07 -11.69 -2.47
C TYR A 149 1.70 -11.73 -1.07
N GLU A 150 1.48 -12.84 -0.38
CA GLU A 150 1.96 -13.15 0.98
C GLU A 150 3.10 -14.18 0.97
N THR A 151 3.22 -14.99 -0.08
CA THR A 151 4.26 -16.01 -0.22
C THR A 151 4.65 -16.23 -1.68
N ALA A 152 5.91 -16.63 -1.90
CA ALA A 152 6.40 -16.98 -3.23
C ALA A 152 5.58 -18.12 -3.88
N MET A 153 4.92 -18.95 -3.08
CA MET A 153 4.06 -20.04 -3.56
C MET A 153 2.77 -19.55 -4.25
N GLU A 154 2.32 -18.33 -3.95
CA GLU A 154 1.16 -17.73 -4.63
C GLU A 154 1.48 -17.27 -6.06
N VAL A 155 2.77 -17.24 -6.44
CA VAL A 155 3.20 -16.90 -7.80
C VAL A 155 3.16 -18.15 -8.69
N THR A 156 1.94 -18.53 -9.07
CA THR A 156 1.67 -19.65 -9.99
C THR A 156 1.93 -19.24 -11.45
N PRO A 157 1.96 -20.19 -12.41
CA PRO A 157 2.03 -19.87 -13.84
C PRO A 157 0.90 -18.93 -14.32
N GLU A 158 -0.32 -19.13 -13.81
CA GLU A 158 -1.49 -18.32 -14.15
C GLU A 158 -1.37 -16.90 -13.58
N SER A 159 -0.94 -16.78 -12.31
CA SER A 159 -0.63 -15.51 -11.67
C SER A 159 0.46 -14.75 -12.43
N ARG A 160 1.53 -15.42 -12.85
CA ARG A 160 2.60 -14.85 -13.69
C ARG A 160 2.08 -14.34 -15.02
N ALA A 161 1.21 -15.11 -15.69
CA ALA A 161 0.57 -14.69 -16.94
C ALA A 161 -0.34 -13.47 -16.74
N ALA A 162 -1.10 -13.44 -15.65
CA ALA A 162 -1.93 -12.30 -15.28
C ALA A 162 -1.10 -11.03 -15.04
N VAL A 163 -0.01 -11.12 -14.27
CA VAL A 163 0.91 -9.99 -14.05
C VAL A 163 1.52 -9.50 -15.36
N LYS A 164 1.96 -10.41 -16.24
CA LYS A 164 2.49 -10.04 -17.56
C LYS A 164 1.49 -9.24 -18.38
N ARG A 165 0.21 -9.65 -18.38
CA ARG A 165 -0.88 -8.93 -19.07
C ARG A 165 -1.13 -7.54 -18.47
N LEU A 166 -1.08 -7.43 -17.15
CA LEU A 166 -1.22 -6.15 -16.46
C LEU A 166 -0.10 -5.19 -16.85
N LEU A 167 1.15 -5.64 -16.84
CA LEU A 167 2.31 -4.84 -17.26
C LEU A 167 2.19 -4.38 -18.72
N SER A 168 1.65 -5.23 -19.61
CA SER A 168 1.43 -4.84 -21.02
C SER A 168 0.38 -3.75 -21.24
N SER A 169 -0.43 -3.41 -20.23
CA SER A 169 -1.33 -2.25 -20.30
C SER A 169 -0.63 -0.90 -20.03
N GLY A 170 0.67 -0.93 -19.71
CA GLY A 170 1.43 0.25 -19.29
C GLY A 170 1.25 0.61 -17.82
N TRP A 171 0.58 -0.23 -17.03
CA TRP A 171 0.44 -0.07 -15.58
C TRP A 171 1.50 -0.89 -14.84
N ILE A 172 2.22 -0.28 -13.92
CA ILE A 172 3.15 -1.04 -13.06
C ILE A 172 2.38 -1.84 -12.01
N VAL A 173 2.95 -2.99 -11.62
CA VAL A 173 2.40 -3.82 -10.55
C VAL A 173 3.29 -3.72 -9.32
N THR A 174 2.67 -3.41 -8.18
CA THR A 174 3.35 -3.30 -6.88
C THR A 174 2.71 -4.26 -5.89
N ASN A 175 3.47 -4.76 -4.91
CA ASN A 175 2.95 -5.68 -3.89
C ASN A 175 2.95 -5.07 -2.49
N GLN A 176 1.88 -5.30 -1.73
CA GLN A 176 1.79 -5.01 -0.31
C GLN A 176 1.65 -6.32 0.46
N LEU A 177 2.74 -6.72 1.13
CA LEU A 177 2.79 -7.90 1.98
C LEU A 177 2.15 -7.59 3.34
N VAL A 178 1.32 -8.50 3.87
CA VAL A 178 0.92 -8.47 5.27
C VAL A 178 1.88 -9.36 6.05
N PHE A 179 2.66 -8.76 6.94
CA PHE A 179 3.71 -9.40 7.71
C PHE A 179 3.13 -10.21 8.88
N THR A 180 2.52 -11.34 8.52
CA THR A 180 1.96 -12.32 9.46
C THR A 180 3.06 -13.16 10.12
N ALA A 181 2.75 -13.88 11.20
CA ALA A 181 3.67 -14.83 11.81
C ALA A 181 4.26 -15.81 10.79
N ALA A 182 3.43 -16.37 9.91
CA ALA A 182 3.89 -17.30 8.87
C ALA A 182 4.76 -16.64 7.78
N ALA A 183 4.44 -15.40 7.40
CA ALA A 183 5.22 -14.62 6.43
C ALA A 183 6.52 -14.05 7.03
N SER A 184 6.57 -13.93 8.36
CA SER A 184 7.71 -13.38 9.09
C SER A 184 8.86 -14.34 9.31
N ARG A 185 8.75 -15.59 8.83
CA ARG A 185 9.84 -16.56 8.88
C ARG A 185 11.05 -16.07 8.07
N ARG A 186 12.26 -16.27 8.58
CA ARG A 186 13.48 -15.75 7.96
C ARG A 186 13.63 -16.26 6.54
N GLY A 187 14.04 -15.39 5.64
CA GLY A 187 14.19 -15.67 4.22
C GLY A 187 12.88 -15.71 3.41
N HIS A 188 11.70 -15.82 4.04
CA HIS A 188 10.44 -15.90 3.30
C HIS A 188 10.13 -14.60 2.54
N THR A 189 10.31 -13.45 3.19
CA THR A 189 10.11 -12.14 2.54
C THR A 189 11.16 -11.89 1.46
N ALA A 190 12.42 -12.24 1.70
CA ALA A 190 13.50 -12.16 0.72
C ALA A 190 13.20 -13.03 -0.52
N LYS A 191 12.75 -14.27 -0.32
CA LYS A 191 12.35 -15.17 -1.41
C LYS A 191 11.14 -14.63 -2.17
N LEU A 192 10.15 -14.10 -1.46
CA LEU A 192 8.99 -13.46 -2.08
C LEU A 192 9.41 -12.28 -2.96
N ARG A 193 10.23 -11.35 -2.44
CA ARG A 193 10.75 -10.19 -3.20
C ARG A 193 11.44 -10.63 -4.47
N LYS A 194 12.34 -11.61 -4.38
CA LYS A 194 13.04 -12.18 -5.53
C LYS A 194 12.06 -12.71 -6.59
N VAL A 195 11.10 -13.53 -6.20
CA VAL A 195 10.12 -14.12 -7.13
C VAL A 195 9.18 -13.08 -7.74
N LEU A 196 8.81 -12.05 -6.96
CA LEU A 196 8.02 -10.92 -7.46
C LEU A 196 8.81 -10.09 -8.49
N ASN A 197 10.09 -9.83 -8.22
CA ASN A 197 10.98 -9.11 -9.14
C ASN A 197 11.16 -9.86 -10.46
N GLU A 198 11.28 -11.19 -10.44
CA GLU A 198 11.33 -12.05 -11.63
C GLU A 198 10.10 -11.93 -12.55
N ILE A 199 8.95 -11.50 -12.02
CA ILE A 199 7.71 -11.28 -12.81
C ILE A 199 7.38 -9.80 -13.04
N GLY A 200 8.27 -8.88 -12.64
CA GLY A 200 8.06 -7.45 -12.83
C GLY A 200 7.16 -6.81 -11.77
N VAL A 201 7.00 -7.43 -10.60
CA VAL A 201 6.29 -6.85 -9.46
C VAL A 201 7.28 -6.20 -8.50
N LEU A 202 7.03 -4.93 -8.17
CA LEU A 202 7.84 -4.15 -7.24
C LEU A 202 7.28 -4.25 -5.82
N SER A 203 8.11 -4.53 -4.82
CA SER A 203 7.66 -4.65 -3.44
C SER A 203 7.46 -3.26 -2.81
N TYR A 204 6.24 -2.94 -2.36
CA TYR A 204 5.92 -1.62 -1.83
C TYR A 204 5.93 -1.59 -0.29
N TYR A 205 5.00 -2.26 0.38
CA TYR A 205 4.99 -2.26 1.85
C TYR A 205 5.07 -3.66 2.42
N ASN A 206 5.71 -3.77 3.58
CA ASN A 206 5.46 -4.85 4.54
C ASN A 206 4.64 -4.27 5.69
N PHE A 207 3.38 -4.69 5.79
CA PHE A 207 2.47 -4.25 6.85
C PHE A 207 2.51 -5.19 8.03
N THR A 208 2.95 -4.72 9.20
CA THR A 208 2.70 -5.47 10.43
C THR A 208 1.19 -5.65 10.62
N VAL A 209 0.78 -6.86 11.00
CA VAL A 209 -0.63 -7.17 11.26
C VAL A 209 -1.13 -6.25 12.36
N LYS A 210 -2.31 -5.66 12.17
CA LYS A 210 -3.00 -4.98 13.27
C LYS A 210 -3.44 -6.06 14.25
N GLY A 211 -2.76 -6.11 15.38
CA GLY A 211 -2.95 -7.14 16.39
C GLY A 211 -4.25 -6.92 17.16
N TYR A 212 -5.31 -7.59 16.71
CA TYR A 212 -6.52 -7.80 17.48
C TYR A 212 -6.38 -9.10 18.29
N MET A 213 -7.16 -9.28 19.35
CA MET A 213 -7.05 -10.52 20.15
C MET A 213 -7.47 -11.74 19.34
N GLU A 214 -8.45 -11.57 18.47
CA GLU A 214 -9.07 -12.59 17.62
C GLU A 214 -8.12 -13.10 16.52
N ASN A 215 -7.22 -12.23 16.04
CA ASN A 215 -6.24 -12.57 15.00
C ASN A 215 -4.82 -12.72 15.54
N PHE A 216 -4.66 -12.81 16.86
CA PHE A 216 -3.38 -12.88 17.55
C PHE A 216 -2.44 -13.93 16.95
N HIS A 217 -2.95 -15.07 16.50
CA HIS A 217 -2.15 -16.12 15.86
C HIS A 217 -1.41 -15.63 14.60
N ASN A 218 -1.97 -14.68 13.85
CA ASN A 218 -1.32 -14.09 12.68
C ASN A 218 -0.36 -12.96 13.03
N PHE A 219 -0.38 -12.43 14.25
CA PHE A 219 0.46 -11.29 14.62
C PHE A 219 1.94 -11.70 14.75
N ALA A 220 2.79 -11.08 13.92
CA ALA A 220 4.23 -10.99 14.16
C ALA A 220 4.52 -9.71 14.95
N THR A 221 5.47 -9.76 15.89
CA THR A 221 5.80 -8.60 16.73
C THR A 221 6.44 -7.48 15.91
N ASN A 222 6.34 -6.23 16.38
CA ASN A 222 6.92 -5.09 15.65
C ASN A 222 8.45 -5.20 15.63
N GLU A 223 9.05 -5.79 16.64
CA GLU A 223 10.48 -6.08 16.70
C GLU A 223 10.93 -7.04 15.62
N ARG A 224 10.08 -8.01 15.27
CA ARG A 224 10.38 -8.89 14.14
C ARG A 224 10.38 -8.09 12.83
N ALA A 225 9.49 -7.11 12.67
CA ALA A 225 9.51 -6.24 11.50
C ALA A 225 10.78 -5.37 11.45
N VAL A 226 11.29 -4.93 12.60
CA VAL A 226 12.59 -4.23 12.72
C VAL A 226 13.76 -5.18 12.42
N GLN A 227 13.74 -6.40 12.94
CA GLN A 227 14.73 -7.43 12.63
C GLN A 227 14.77 -7.74 11.12
N GLU A 228 13.61 -7.91 10.50
CA GLU A 228 13.49 -8.16 9.06
C GLU A 228 14.05 -7.00 8.25
N GLN A 229 13.80 -5.75 8.67
CA GLN A 229 14.36 -4.55 8.06
C GLN A 229 15.89 -4.54 8.11
N ILE A 230 16.46 -4.79 9.30
CA ILE A 230 17.90 -4.62 9.56
C ILE A 230 18.73 -5.80 9.07
N GLU A 231 18.20 -7.03 9.14
CA GLU A 231 19.00 -8.24 8.91
C GLU A 231 18.75 -8.89 7.54
N GLU A 232 17.60 -8.64 6.90
CA GLU A 232 17.20 -9.35 5.68
C GLU A 232 16.89 -8.40 4.52
N LYS A 233 16.00 -7.43 4.75
CA LYS A 233 15.60 -6.44 3.75
C LYS A 233 16.81 -5.64 3.26
N VAL A 234 17.72 -5.28 4.16
CA VAL A 234 18.93 -4.49 3.86
C VAL A 234 19.77 -5.07 2.71
N ILE A 235 19.73 -6.39 2.52
CA ILE A 235 20.45 -7.10 1.46
C ILE A 235 20.00 -6.65 0.06
N GLY A 236 18.73 -6.24 -0.08
CA GLY A 236 18.16 -5.73 -1.33
C GLY A 236 18.16 -4.20 -1.45
N SER A 237 18.80 -3.48 -0.53
CA SER A 237 18.80 -2.01 -0.52
C SER A 237 19.43 -1.45 -1.79
N ILE A 238 18.65 -0.62 -2.50
CA ILE A 238 19.10 -0.01 -3.75
C ILE A 238 20.08 1.13 -3.43
N PRO A 239 21.32 1.12 -3.95
CA PRO A 239 22.26 2.21 -3.77
C PRO A 239 21.76 3.53 -4.35
N GLU A 240 22.03 4.65 -3.68
CA GLU A 240 21.54 6.00 -4.07
C GLU A 240 21.90 6.39 -5.51
N LYS A 241 23.04 5.94 -6.03
CA LYS A 241 23.46 6.19 -7.43
C LYS A 241 22.49 5.65 -8.50
N TYR A 242 21.54 4.78 -8.13
CA TYR A 242 20.51 4.26 -9.03
C TYR A 242 19.13 4.91 -8.81
N TYR A 243 19.02 5.90 -7.93
CA TYR A 243 17.75 6.54 -7.57
C TYR A 243 17.08 7.23 -8.76
N ASP A 244 17.85 7.88 -9.62
CA ASP A 244 17.32 8.48 -10.85
C ASP A 244 16.81 7.39 -11.81
N THR A 245 17.52 6.27 -11.93
CA THR A 245 17.12 5.15 -12.79
C THR A 245 15.78 4.54 -12.36
N ILE A 246 15.57 4.32 -11.05
CA ILE A 246 14.33 3.70 -10.56
C ILE A 246 13.14 4.66 -10.56
N LYS A 247 13.37 5.98 -10.58
CA LYS A 247 12.30 6.99 -10.65
C LYS A 247 11.47 6.85 -11.94
N ASP A 248 12.10 6.35 -13.01
CA ASP A 248 11.49 6.20 -14.33
C ASP A 248 10.82 4.84 -14.55
N PHE A 249 11.02 3.85 -13.66
CA PHE A 249 10.37 2.53 -13.77
C PHE A 249 8.84 2.60 -13.92
N PRO A 250 8.11 3.49 -13.21
CA PRO A 250 6.68 3.65 -13.39
C PRO A 250 6.25 4.11 -14.78
N LEU A 251 7.18 4.67 -15.58
CA LEU A 251 6.92 5.18 -16.92
C LEU A 251 7.13 4.13 -18.03
N ASP A 252 7.79 3.01 -17.70
CA ASP A 252 8.18 1.94 -18.63
C ASP A 252 7.77 0.57 -18.09
N ALA A 253 6.47 0.43 -17.81
CA ALA A 253 5.91 -0.76 -17.17
C ALA A 253 6.09 -2.02 -18.03
N GLU A 254 6.01 -1.90 -19.35
CA GLU A 254 6.11 -3.00 -20.30
C GLU A 254 7.48 -3.69 -20.26
N ASN A 255 8.54 -2.93 -19.95
CA ASN A 255 9.92 -3.44 -19.85
C ASN A 255 10.38 -3.64 -18.40
N LEU A 256 9.47 -3.56 -17.41
CA LEU A 256 9.84 -3.54 -16.00
C LEU A 256 10.64 -4.77 -15.55
N VAL A 257 10.32 -5.96 -16.07
CA VAL A 257 11.09 -7.19 -15.79
C VAL A 257 12.56 -7.04 -16.21
N LYS A 258 12.80 -6.50 -17.40
CA LYS A 258 14.14 -6.26 -17.93
C LYS A 258 14.86 -5.19 -17.09
N ASN A 259 14.17 -4.08 -16.80
CA ASN A 259 14.73 -2.96 -16.05
C ASN A 259 15.15 -3.38 -14.63
N ILE A 260 14.30 -4.15 -13.93
CA ILE A 260 14.63 -4.75 -12.64
C ILE A 260 15.86 -5.65 -12.77
N LYS A 261 15.89 -6.55 -13.75
CA LYS A 261 16.99 -7.51 -13.92
C LYS A 261 18.33 -6.83 -14.21
N GLU A 262 18.32 -5.79 -15.04
CA GLU A 262 19.50 -4.98 -15.32
C GLU A 262 20.00 -4.28 -14.06
N LEU A 263 19.09 -3.72 -13.25
CA LEU A 263 19.46 -3.08 -11.99
C LEU A 263 20.04 -4.08 -10.99
N GLU A 264 19.40 -5.24 -10.81
CA GLU A 264 19.91 -6.33 -9.97
C GLU A 264 21.34 -6.70 -10.35
N ASN A 265 21.60 -6.89 -11.65
CA ASN A 265 22.93 -7.25 -12.14
C ASN A 265 23.95 -6.12 -11.94
N LYS A 266 23.59 -4.87 -12.26
CA LYS A 266 24.47 -3.70 -12.13
C LYS A 266 24.82 -3.40 -10.67
N ALA A 267 23.86 -3.56 -9.77
CA ALA A 267 24.00 -3.30 -8.35
C ALA A 267 24.43 -4.53 -7.53
N ASN A 268 24.57 -5.70 -8.17
CA ASN A 268 24.84 -6.99 -7.53
C ASN A 268 23.83 -7.32 -6.41
N LEU A 269 22.55 -7.08 -6.67
CA LEU A 269 21.47 -7.32 -5.72
C LEU A 269 20.75 -8.65 -6.01
N PRO A 270 20.44 -9.46 -4.99
CA PRO A 270 19.66 -10.69 -5.19
C PRO A 270 18.17 -10.45 -5.41
N PHE A 271 17.68 -9.26 -5.04
CA PHE A 271 16.33 -8.74 -5.21
C PHE A 271 16.34 -7.23 -4.88
N LEU A 272 15.30 -6.50 -5.27
CA LEU A 272 15.05 -5.13 -4.84
C LEU A 272 14.24 -5.13 -3.54
N ALA A 273 14.72 -4.39 -2.53
CA ALA A 273 14.04 -4.23 -1.25
C ALA A 273 12.64 -3.59 -1.41
N THR A 274 11.78 -3.84 -0.43
CA THR A 274 10.49 -3.16 -0.31
C THR A 274 10.68 -1.69 0.09
N ASP A 275 9.72 -0.79 -0.12
CA ASP A 275 9.81 0.62 0.33
C ASP A 275 10.05 0.65 1.84
N ARG A 276 9.06 0.20 2.62
CA ARG A 276 9.04 0.39 4.07
C ARG A 276 8.33 -0.73 4.80
N ASN A 277 8.85 -1.07 5.97
CA ASN A 277 8.12 -1.83 6.97
C ASN A 277 7.30 -0.83 7.79
N VAL A 278 5.98 -1.05 7.92
CA VAL A 278 5.07 -0.09 8.57
C VAL A 278 3.93 -0.80 9.29
N LEU A 279 3.46 -0.22 10.39
CA LEU A 279 2.17 -0.53 10.98
C LEU A 279 1.18 0.58 10.64
N ASN A 280 -0.05 0.20 10.28
CA ASN A 280 -1.13 1.15 10.04
C ASN A 280 -1.87 1.43 11.36
N LEU A 281 -1.69 2.64 11.91
CA LEU A 281 -2.24 3.06 13.19
C LEU A 281 -3.24 4.22 13.01
N PRO A 282 -4.45 4.11 13.60
CA PRO A 282 -5.35 5.26 13.69
C PRO A 282 -4.65 6.45 14.35
N GLY A 283 -4.81 7.64 13.76
CA GLY A 283 -4.19 8.87 14.25
C GLY A 283 -2.72 9.07 13.86
N VAL A 284 -1.90 8.01 13.81
CA VAL A 284 -0.48 8.13 13.41
C VAL A 284 -0.29 8.05 11.90
N GLY A 285 -1.07 7.18 11.23
CA GLY A 285 -0.86 6.79 9.85
C GLY A 285 0.00 5.53 9.74
N LYS A 286 0.81 5.44 8.67
CA LYS A 286 1.72 4.31 8.42
C LYS A 286 3.08 4.65 9.01
N SER A 287 3.46 3.97 10.09
CA SER A 287 4.70 4.21 10.81
C SER A 287 5.24 2.92 11.41
N LEU A 288 6.56 2.76 11.40
CA LEU A 288 7.29 1.83 12.27
C LEU A 288 8.18 2.61 13.25
N THR A 289 7.99 3.92 13.37
CA THR A 289 8.71 4.73 14.34
C THR A 289 8.06 4.54 15.70
N PHE A 290 8.72 3.78 16.57
CA PHE A 290 8.24 3.51 17.93
C PHE A 290 9.41 3.32 18.89
N ARG A 291 9.11 3.43 20.19
CA ARG A 291 9.99 2.98 21.27
C ARG A 291 9.23 2.12 22.27
N THR A 292 9.90 1.11 22.82
CA THR A 292 9.36 0.31 23.93
C THR A 292 9.42 1.12 25.22
N ILE A 293 8.26 1.40 25.82
CA ILE A 293 8.13 2.18 27.07
C ILE A 293 7.78 1.32 28.29
N GLY A 294 7.50 0.04 28.08
CA GLY A 294 7.18 -0.88 29.16
C GLY A 294 6.95 -2.31 28.67
N ILE A 295 6.83 -3.22 29.63
CA ILE A 295 6.55 -4.63 29.40
C ILE A 295 5.45 -5.04 30.40
N THR A 296 4.40 -5.68 29.92
CA THR A 296 3.33 -6.18 30.79
C THR A 296 3.81 -7.39 31.59
N ARG A 297 3.06 -7.79 32.63
CA ARG A 297 3.34 -9.01 33.39
C ARG A 297 3.44 -10.28 32.52
N GLU A 298 2.77 -10.29 31.38
CA GLU A 298 2.74 -11.41 30.42
C GLU A 298 3.87 -11.33 29.37
N GLY A 299 4.77 -10.35 29.47
CA GLY A 299 5.88 -10.17 28.54
C GLY A 299 5.52 -9.47 27.22
N ARG A 300 4.32 -8.88 27.12
CA ARG A 300 3.90 -8.09 25.94
C ARG A 300 4.50 -6.70 26.03
N ARG A 301 4.97 -6.15 24.93
CA ARG A 301 5.58 -4.82 24.92
C ARG A 301 4.53 -3.72 24.82
N ILE A 302 4.82 -2.62 25.49
CA ILE A 302 4.07 -1.37 25.43
C ILE A 302 4.89 -0.42 24.56
N LEU A 303 4.36 -0.07 23.40
CA LEU A 303 5.05 0.70 22.37
C LEU A 303 4.43 2.08 22.27
N GLU A 304 5.27 3.11 22.33
CA GLU A 304 4.89 4.50 22.04
C GLU A 304 5.28 4.81 20.60
N PHE A 305 4.29 5.10 19.75
CA PHE A 305 4.48 5.40 18.34
C PHE A 305 4.58 6.90 18.07
N GLU A 306 5.35 7.21 17.04
CA GLU A 306 5.49 8.56 16.49
C GLU A 306 5.07 8.60 15.01
N HIS A 307 4.72 9.78 14.56
CA HIS A 307 4.47 10.03 13.14
C HIS A 307 5.75 9.85 12.33
N ASP A 308 5.59 9.48 11.07
CA ASP A 308 6.69 9.37 10.10
C ASP A 308 7.29 10.76 9.83
N SER A 309 8.45 11.06 10.42
CA SER A 309 9.12 12.36 10.29
C SER A 309 9.62 12.65 8.86
N THR A 310 9.62 11.66 7.96
CA THR A 310 10.10 11.83 6.58
C THR A 310 9.05 12.42 5.64
N ARG A 311 7.83 12.69 6.13
CA ARG A 311 6.71 13.17 5.32
C ARG A 311 5.99 14.36 5.95
N ASN A 312 5.38 15.16 5.08
CA ASN A 312 4.44 16.19 5.50
C ASN A 312 3.15 15.52 6.01
N HIS A 313 2.74 15.90 7.21
CA HIS A 313 1.50 15.46 7.83
C HIS A 313 0.53 16.62 7.97
N SER A 314 -0.76 16.28 8.13
CA SER A 314 -1.78 17.26 8.50
C SER A 314 -1.37 17.96 9.81
N PRO A 315 -1.61 19.29 9.95
CA PRO A 315 -1.30 20.03 11.17
C PRO A 315 -1.90 19.44 12.46
N ILE A 316 -2.93 18.60 12.35
CA ILE A 316 -3.56 17.91 13.49
C ILE A 316 -2.55 17.14 14.35
N ILE A 317 -1.45 16.64 13.77
CA ILE A 317 -0.41 15.92 14.51
C ILE A 317 0.21 16.73 15.66
N LYS A 318 0.13 18.07 15.60
CA LYS A 318 0.63 18.95 16.66
C LYS A 318 -0.29 19.00 17.88
N LYS A 319 -1.58 18.72 17.71
CA LYS A 319 -2.58 18.61 18.79
C LYS A 319 -2.77 17.16 19.26
N MET A 320 -2.43 16.17 18.43
CA MET A 320 -2.55 14.76 18.78
C MET A 320 -1.50 14.33 19.79
N GLY A 321 -1.92 13.61 20.83
CA GLY A 321 -1.02 12.95 21.76
C GLY A 321 -0.27 11.77 21.12
N LYS A 322 0.70 11.23 21.87
CA LYS A 322 1.39 9.99 21.48
C LYS A 322 0.40 8.83 21.44
N VAL A 323 0.56 7.95 20.45
CA VAL A 323 -0.25 6.73 20.36
C VAL A 323 0.51 5.60 21.02
N ILE A 324 -0.07 5.07 22.09
CA ILE A 324 0.48 3.93 22.82
C ILE A 324 -0.31 2.68 22.45
N ILE A 325 0.39 1.62 22.07
CA ILE A 325 -0.21 0.30 21.85
C ILE A 325 0.42 -0.71 22.79
N ILE A 326 -0.39 -1.68 23.23
CA ILE A 326 0.11 -2.90 23.86
C ILE A 326 0.07 -3.96 22.78
N GLU A 327 1.21 -4.57 22.49
CA GLU A 327 1.27 -5.62 21.49
C GLU A 327 0.33 -6.77 21.85
N SER A 328 -0.21 -7.44 20.82
CA SER A 328 -1.12 -8.53 21.08
C SER A 328 -0.41 -9.72 21.69
N LYS A 329 0.84 -9.97 21.29
CA LYS A 329 1.64 -11.15 21.60
C LYS A 329 2.98 -10.77 22.21
N SER A 330 3.43 -11.54 23.20
CA SER A 330 4.78 -11.42 23.74
C SER A 330 5.81 -12.03 22.78
N ILE A 331 7.04 -11.55 22.80
CA ILE A 331 8.13 -12.14 21.99
C ILE A 331 8.26 -13.64 22.30
N GLY A 332 8.18 -14.04 23.57
CA GLY A 332 8.27 -15.45 23.95
C GLY A 332 7.15 -16.33 23.38
N GLN A 333 5.91 -15.83 23.30
CA GLN A 333 4.82 -16.55 22.62
C GLN A 333 5.02 -16.61 21.10
N TYR A 334 5.52 -15.53 20.51
CA TYR A 334 5.84 -15.48 19.09
C TYR A 334 6.92 -16.50 18.72
N LEU A 335 8.01 -16.57 19.48
CA LEU A 335 9.10 -17.52 19.23
C LEU A 335 8.65 -18.97 19.39
N ARG A 336 7.85 -19.30 20.41
CA ARG A 336 7.26 -20.64 20.53
C ARG A 336 6.38 -21.00 19.33
N GLN A 337 5.61 -20.05 18.82
CA GLN A 337 4.82 -20.28 17.61
C GLN A 337 5.72 -20.55 16.39
N LEU A 338 6.86 -19.87 16.25
CA LEU A 338 7.80 -20.16 15.17
C LEU A 338 8.44 -21.55 15.32
N GLU A 339 8.80 -21.94 16.54
CA GLU A 339 9.31 -23.28 16.85
C GLU A 339 8.29 -24.36 16.46
N GLU A 340 7.00 -24.16 16.78
CA GLU A 340 5.90 -25.04 16.35
C GLU A 340 5.74 -25.09 14.81
N MET A 341 6.13 -24.02 14.10
CA MET A 341 6.18 -23.99 12.63
C MET A 341 7.44 -24.65 12.06
N GLY A 342 8.37 -25.12 12.91
CA GLY A 342 9.61 -25.79 12.52
C GLY A 342 10.82 -24.86 12.32
N GLU A 343 10.74 -23.62 12.78
CA GLU A 343 11.87 -22.67 12.71
C GLU A 343 12.87 -22.90 13.85
N ASP A 344 14.15 -22.62 13.59
CA ASP A 344 15.19 -22.54 14.62
C ASP A 344 15.11 -21.16 15.31
N ILE A 345 14.60 -21.14 16.55
CA ILE A 345 14.40 -19.89 17.30
C ILE A 345 15.71 -19.18 17.65
N SER A 346 16.87 -19.84 17.60
CA SER A 346 18.17 -19.21 17.84
C SER A 346 18.47 -18.12 16.81
N GLU A 347 17.98 -18.28 15.57
CA GLU A 347 18.11 -17.27 14.51
C GLU A 347 17.25 -16.01 14.76
N TYR A 348 16.37 -16.05 15.77
CA TYR A 348 15.45 -14.97 16.11
C TYR A 348 15.77 -14.30 17.44
N GLU A 349 16.82 -14.71 18.16
CA GLU A 349 17.13 -14.19 19.50
C GLU A 349 17.31 -12.65 19.53
N SER A 350 17.83 -12.06 18.45
CA SER A 350 18.00 -10.61 18.36
C SER A 350 16.69 -9.81 18.41
N VAL A 351 15.53 -10.45 18.20
CA VAL A 351 14.19 -9.82 18.36
C VAL A 351 14.04 -9.19 19.75
N TYR A 352 14.63 -9.77 20.79
CA TYR A 352 14.62 -9.18 22.13
C TYR A 352 15.38 -7.84 22.23
N GLY A 353 16.38 -7.62 21.38
CA GLY A 353 17.23 -6.43 21.39
C GLY A 353 16.63 -5.20 20.70
N TYR A 354 15.73 -5.39 19.73
CA TYR A 354 15.12 -4.28 19.00
C TYR A 354 14.07 -3.57 19.86
N SER A 355 14.42 -2.50 20.56
CA SER A 355 13.50 -1.73 21.43
C SER A 355 13.03 -0.41 20.81
N ILE A 356 13.53 -0.10 19.62
CA ILE A 356 13.23 1.10 18.84
C ILE A 356 13.08 0.67 17.38
N GLY A 357 12.06 1.22 16.71
CA GLY A 357 11.92 1.16 15.26
C GLY A 357 12.00 2.57 14.68
N GLU A 358 12.47 2.69 13.44
CA GLU A 358 12.50 3.94 12.69
C GLU A 358 11.93 3.71 11.28
N THR A 359 10.92 4.51 10.91
CA THR A 359 10.33 4.46 9.58
C THR A 359 11.34 4.94 8.55
N GLU A 360 11.60 4.09 7.55
CA GLU A 360 12.56 4.38 6.49
C GLU A 360 12.06 5.51 5.56
N LYS A 361 13.00 6.14 4.84
CA LYS A 361 12.67 7.13 3.81
C LYS A 361 11.98 6.46 2.61
N VAL A 362 11.07 7.19 1.98
CA VAL A 362 10.37 6.71 0.77
C VAL A 362 11.35 6.61 -0.40
N MET A 363 11.43 5.43 -1.02
CA MET A 363 12.21 5.19 -2.21
C MET A 363 11.72 6.05 -3.39
N PRO A 364 12.61 6.59 -4.23
CA PRO A 364 12.27 7.47 -5.35
C PRO A 364 11.17 6.94 -6.29
N ILE A 365 11.14 5.62 -6.53
CA ILE A 365 10.13 4.96 -7.38
C ILE A 365 8.69 5.16 -6.88
N TYR A 366 8.50 5.38 -5.57
CA TYR A 366 7.19 5.58 -4.94
C TYR A 366 6.86 7.05 -4.68
N GLN A 367 7.78 7.97 -4.97
CA GLN A 367 7.56 9.40 -4.86
C GLN A 367 6.65 9.91 -5.99
N TYR A 368 5.98 11.03 -5.72
CA TYR A 368 5.20 11.72 -6.74
C TYR A 368 6.16 12.48 -7.66
N PRO A 369 5.92 12.48 -8.97
CA PRO A 369 6.62 13.38 -9.88
C PRO A 369 6.35 14.85 -9.51
N ASP A 370 7.29 15.72 -9.84
CA ASP A 370 7.13 17.14 -9.61
C ASP A 370 6.18 17.77 -10.65
N TYR A 371 5.53 18.86 -10.23
CA TYR A 371 4.80 19.77 -11.11
C TYR A 371 5.77 20.78 -11.73
N ASP A 372 5.40 21.34 -12.88
CA ASP A 372 6.07 22.48 -13.51
C ASP A 372 5.58 23.84 -12.99
N PHE A 373 4.71 23.82 -11.97
CA PHE A 373 4.16 24.99 -11.29
C PHE A 373 4.13 24.81 -9.77
N GLU A 374 3.95 25.91 -9.04
CA GLU A 374 3.79 25.92 -7.59
C GLU A 374 2.31 25.77 -7.21
N ILE A 375 2.03 24.80 -6.35
CA ILE A 375 0.71 24.59 -5.75
C ILE A 375 0.49 25.52 -4.56
N THR A 376 -0.78 25.77 -4.21
CA THR A 376 -1.14 26.43 -2.96
C THR A 376 -0.71 25.60 -1.74
N GLY A 377 -0.32 26.28 -0.66
CA GLY A 377 -0.11 25.67 0.66
C GLY A 377 -1.39 25.55 1.49
N GLU A 378 -2.51 26.08 0.99
CA GLU A 378 -3.81 26.04 1.66
C GLU A 378 -4.38 24.61 1.69
N LEU A 379 -5.04 24.24 2.79
CA LEU A 379 -5.72 22.96 2.97
C LEU A 379 -7.23 23.19 2.95
N THR A 380 -7.84 23.15 1.77
CA THR A 380 -9.26 23.55 1.56
C THR A 380 -10.27 22.64 2.28
N ASN A 381 -9.98 21.35 2.45
CA ASN A 381 -10.87 20.39 3.13
C ASN A 381 -10.41 20.05 4.56
N PHE A 382 -9.69 20.95 5.22
CA PHE A 382 -9.23 20.77 6.59
C PHE A 382 -9.77 21.89 7.48
N GLN A 383 -10.53 21.51 8.50
CA GLN A 383 -10.96 22.40 9.57
C GLN A 383 -10.35 21.89 10.88
N MET A 384 -9.68 22.78 11.61
CA MET A 384 -9.32 22.53 13.00
C MET A 384 -10.34 23.25 13.86
N ASP A 385 -11.05 22.51 14.70
CA ASP A 385 -11.73 23.13 15.83
C ASP A 385 -10.63 23.74 16.73
N ASP A 386 -10.80 25.02 17.06
CA ASP A 386 -9.85 25.80 17.87
C ASP A 386 -9.64 25.19 19.26
#